data_AF-A0AAV5SJ06-F1
#
_entry.id   AF-A0AAV5SJ06-F1
#
_cell.length_a   1.000
_cell.length_b   1.000
_cell.length_c   1.000
_cell.angle_alpha   90.00
_cell.angle_beta   90.00
_cell.angle_gamma   90.00
#
_symmetry.space_group_name_H-M   'P 1'
#
loop_
_entity.id
_entity.type
_entity.pdbx_description
1 polymer ?
#
loop_
_entity_poly.entity_id
_entity_poly.type
_entity_poly.pdbx_seq_one_letter_code
_entity_poly.pdbx_strand_id
1 'polypeptide(L)'
;ERQRSPVALDTVIAEEGWSVRDALHFEYGRQPAAIDCRDHHGHWEVRMNGQQKLHIAYLNETFALQQFHMHWGDTVDNPGSEHVLNGRRSTAEIHFVHRNMRYATVKEALGKPAGIAVLGVLVDTLDDNREVIDRR
;
A
#
# COMPACT_ATOMS: atom_id res chain seq x y z
N GLU A 1 10.56 -16.86 13.97
CA GLU A 1 10.94 -16.75 12.53
C GLU A 1 10.84 -15.30 12.10
N ARG A 2 11.57 -14.85 11.06
CA ARG A 2 11.42 -13.48 10.52
C ARG A 2 10.23 -13.46 9.58
N GLN A 3 9.18 -12.72 9.92
CA GLN A 3 8.02 -12.52 9.05
C GLN A 3 8.44 -11.71 7.81
N ARG A 4 8.02 -12.15 6.62
CA ARG A 4 8.23 -11.47 5.34
C ARG A 4 6.87 -11.21 4.68
N SER A 5 6.77 -10.11 3.96
CA SER A 5 5.64 -9.80 3.09
C SER A 5 5.90 -10.30 1.65
N PRO A 6 4.85 -10.50 0.84
CA PRO A 6 3.43 -10.41 1.20
C PRO A 6 2.97 -11.56 2.11
N VAL A 7 1.82 -11.39 2.76
CA VAL A 7 1.20 -12.40 3.64
C VAL A 7 -0.24 -12.70 3.24
N ALA A 8 -0.72 -13.87 3.65
CA ALA A 8 -2.15 -14.18 3.66
C ALA A 8 -2.76 -13.65 4.96
N LEU A 9 -3.75 -12.78 4.83
CA LEU A 9 -4.56 -12.23 5.91
C LEU A 9 -5.83 -13.07 6.03
N ASP A 10 -6.13 -13.54 7.24
CA ASP A 10 -7.32 -14.30 7.55
C ASP A 10 -8.10 -13.58 8.65
N THR A 11 -9.30 -13.16 8.30
CA THR A 11 -10.21 -12.42 9.19
C THR A 11 -10.74 -13.27 10.35
N VAL A 12 -10.70 -14.60 10.25
CA VAL A 12 -11.15 -15.51 11.33
C VAL A 12 -10.19 -15.49 12.51
N ILE A 13 -8.90 -15.29 12.24
CA ILE A 13 -7.84 -15.25 13.26
C ILE A 13 -7.35 -13.83 13.56
N ALA A 14 -7.95 -12.81 12.93
CA ALA A 14 -7.62 -11.42 13.20
C ALA A 14 -8.16 -11.00 14.58
N GLU A 15 -7.33 -10.30 15.35
CA GLU A 15 -7.74 -9.74 16.64
C GLU A 15 -8.29 -8.32 16.43
N GLU A 16 -9.36 -7.99 17.16
CA GLU A 16 -9.84 -6.62 17.20
C GLU A 16 -8.79 -5.70 17.82
N GLY A 17 -8.58 -4.55 17.19
CA GLY A 17 -7.64 -3.55 17.65
C GLY A 17 -8.22 -2.14 17.48
N TRP A 18 -7.33 -1.18 17.24
CA TRP A 18 -7.71 0.20 16.98
C TRP A 18 -8.55 0.28 15.69
N SER A 19 -9.60 1.10 15.71
CA SER A 19 -10.29 1.42 14.47
C SER A 19 -9.34 2.18 13.53
N VAL A 20 -9.52 2.01 12.23
CA VAL A 20 -8.72 2.75 11.22
C VAL A 20 -8.78 4.26 11.46
N ARG A 21 -9.95 4.78 11.88
CA ARG A 21 -10.16 6.20 12.15
C ARG A 21 -9.37 6.70 13.36
N ASP A 22 -9.22 5.88 14.38
CA ASP A 22 -8.47 6.25 15.58
C ASP A 22 -6.97 6.08 15.36
N ALA A 23 -6.57 5.09 14.55
CA ALA A 23 -5.18 4.73 14.32
C ALA A 23 -4.48 5.59 13.27
N LEU A 24 -5.13 5.89 12.14
CA LEU A 24 -4.48 6.45 10.95
C LEU A 24 -5.05 7.84 10.62
N HIS A 25 -4.20 8.86 10.73
CA HIS A 25 -4.54 10.26 10.46
C HIS A 25 -3.78 10.73 9.21
N PHE A 26 -4.51 11.03 8.14
CA PHE A 26 -3.95 11.35 6.83
C PHE A 26 -3.98 12.87 6.55
N GLU A 27 -2.84 13.44 6.20
CA GLU A 27 -2.69 14.82 5.71
C GLU A 27 -2.22 14.81 4.27
N TYR A 28 -3.10 14.39 3.35
CA TYR A 28 -2.78 14.30 1.92
C TYR A 28 -3.34 15.53 1.19
N GLY A 29 -2.46 16.48 0.89
CA GLY A 29 -2.82 17.72 0.21
C GLY A 29 -3.04 17.57 -1.30
N ARG A 30 -3.53 18.64 -1.95
CA ARG A 30 -3.85 18.70 -3.39
C ARG A 30 -2.65 18.83 -4.34
N GLN A 31 -1.42 18.87 -3.83
CA GLN A 31 -0.25 19.09 -4.68
C GLN A 31 0.45 17.77 -4.99
N PRO A 32 0.49 17.33 -6.26
CA PRO A 32 1.41 16.30 -6.65
C PRO A 32 2.83 16.85 -6.53
N ALA A 33 3.67 16.09 -5.85
CA ALA A 33 5.10 16.14 -6.08
C ALA A 33 5.36 15.70 -7.53
N ALA A 34 6.46 16.15 -8.14
CA ALA A 34 6.87 15.72 -9.48
C ALA A 34 6.60 14.22 -9.73
N ILE A 35 5.81 13.92 -10.76
CA ILE A 35 5.42 12.57 -11.13
C ILE A 35 6.51 12.01 -12.06
N ASP A 36 7.38 11.14 -11.53
CA ASP A 36 8.18 10.21 -12.34
C ASP A 36 7.43 8.88 -12.37
N CYS A 37 6.72 8.62 -13.46
CA CYS A 37 5.98 7.36 -13.66
C CYS A 37 6.88 6.40 -14.45
N ARG A 38 7.14 5.22 -13.89
CA ARG A 38 7.89 4.15 -14.54
C ARG A 38 6.98 2.95 -14.72
N ASP A 39 6.75 2.55 -15.97
CA ASP A 39 6.00 1.36 -16.31
C ASP A 39 6.94 0.17 -16.51
N HIS A 40 6.72 -0.88 -15.74
CA HIS A 40 7.27 -2.20 -15.96
C HIS A 40 6.09 -3.16 -15.95
N HIS A 41 5.70 -3.74 -17.08
CA HIS A 41 4.57 -4.67 -17.26
C HIS A 41 4.02 -5.29 -15.93
N GLY A 42 2.89 -4.78 -15.43
CA GLY A 42 2.30 -5.24 -14.15
C GLY A 42 2.72 -4.45 -12.90
N HIS A 43 3.53 -3.39 -13.05
CA HIS A 43 4.01 -2.52 -11.98
C HIS A 43 4.25 -1.06 -12.45
N TRP A 44 3.69 -0.09 -11.71
CA TRP A 44 4.02 1.32 -11.86
C TRP A 44 4.39 1.95 -10.52
N GLU A 45 5.38 2.86 -10.52
CA GLU A 45 5.81 3.63 -9.34
C GLU A 45 5.63 5.13 -9.60
N VAL A 46 5.16 5.86 -8.58
CA VAL A 46 5.16 7.33 -8.52
C VAL A 46 5.95 7.79 -7.30
N ARG A 47 6.88 8.71 -7.54
CA ARG A 47 7.69 9.32 -6.46
C ARG A 47 7.04 10.58 -5.91
N MET A 48 7.13 10.74 -4.59
CA MET A 48 6.53 11.83 -3.83
C MET A 48 7.63 12.67 -3.16
N ASN A 49 7.33 13.94 -2.85
CA ASN A 49 8.28 14.88 -2.26
C ASN A 49 8.26 14.90 -0.72
N GLY A 50 7.52 13.98 -0.09
CA GLY A 50 7.43 13.90 1.37
C GLY A 50 6.54 14.96 2.04
N GLN A 51 5.71 15.69 1.28
CA GLN A 51 4.79 16.67 1.88
C GLN A 51 3.54 16.02 2.49
N GLN A 52 3.09 14.91 1.93
CA GLN A 52 1.94 14.16 2.44
C GLN A 52 2.35 13.35 3.66
N LYS A 53 1.55 13.44 4.73
CA LYS A 53 1.88 12.81 6.01
C LYS A 53 0.80 11.81 6.43
N LEU A 54 1.28 10.74 7.08
CA LEU A 54 0.49 9.76 7.80
C LEU A 54 0.95 9.79 9.26
N HIS A 55 0.07 10.17 10.17
CA HIS A 55 0.31 10.01 11.60
C HIS A 55 -0.33 8.71 12.09
N ILE A 56 0.47 7.87 12.75
CA ILE A 56 0.05 6.58 13.29
C ILE A 56 -0.06 6.72 14.81
N ALA A 57 -1.29 6.79 15.32
CA ALA A 57 -1.58 7.20 16.70
C ALA A 57 -0.97 6.26 17.75
N TYR A 58 -1.07 4.94 17.54
CA TYR A 58 -0.53 3.95 18.49
C TYR A 58 1.00 3.93 18.55
N LEU A 59 1.68 4.45 17.51
CA LEU A 59 3.13 4.67 17.52
C LEU A 59 3.49 6.08 18.01
N ASN A 60 2.52 7.00 18.02
CA ASN A 60 2.73 8.44 18.21
C ASN A 60 3.86 8.99 17.30
N GLU A 61 3.87 8.54 16.05
CA GLU A 61 4.90 8.88 15.07
C GLU A 61 4.25 9.35 13.76
N THR A 62 4.93 10.27 13.08
CA THR A 62 4.51 10.81 11.78
C THR A 62 5.43 10.34 10.68
N PHE A 63 4.84 9.89 9.58
CA PHE A 63 5.52 9.35 8.43
C PHE A 63 5.21 10.20 7.20
N ALA A 64 6.20 10.43 6.36
CA ALA A 64 6.08 11.21 5.13
C ALA A 64 6.02 10.27 3.93
N LEU A 65 5.03 10.41 3.06
CA LEU A 65 4.86 9.63 1.84
C LEU A 65 6.03 9.86 0.88
N GLN A 66 6.73 8.80 0.49
CA GLN A 66 7.91 8.87 -0.38
C GLN A 66 7.62 8.39 -1.79
N GLN A 67 6.77 7.39 -1.92
CA GLN A 67 6.31 6.87 -3.19
C GLN A 67 5.01 6.09 -2.99
N PHE A 68 4.31 5.83 -4.08
CA PHE A 68 3.35 4.75 -4.13
C PHE A 68 3.52 3.96 -5.42
N HIS A 69 3.20 2.67 -5.37
CA HIS A 69 3.24 1.80 -6.53
C HIS A 69 2.06 0.85 -6.51
N MET A 70 1.78 0.24 -7.65
CA MET A 70 0.67 -0.69 -7.79
C MET A 70 1.12 -1.94 -8.52
N HIS A 71 0.59 -3.07 -8.07
CA HIS A 71 0.65 -4.36 -8.76
C HIS A 71 -0.74 -4.68 -9.29
N TRP A 72 -0.83 -5.18 -10.52
CA TRP A 72 -2.10 -5.62 -11.09
C TRP A 72 -1.93 -6.90 -11.89
N GLY A 73 -3.04 -7.60 -12.02
CA GLY A 73 -3.14 -8.85 -12.75
C GLY A 73 -3.49 -8.63 -14.20
N ASP A 74 -3.13 -9.58 -15.05
CA ASP A 74 -3.36 -9.47 -16.49
C ASP A 74 -4.83 -9.79 -16.85
N THR A 75 -5.50 -10.61 -16.04
CA THR A 75 -6.88 -11.10 -16.25
C THR A 75 -7.62 -11.27 -14.92
N VAL A 76 -8.95 -11.48 -14.97
CA VAL A 76 -9.76 -11.84 -13.78
C VAL A 76 -9.25 -13.14 -13.14
N ASP A 77 -8.83 -14.09 -13.95
CA ASP A 77 -8.32 -15.40 -13.51
C ASP A 77 -6.85 -15.34 -13.06
N ASN A 78 -6.16 -14.24 -13.33
CA ASN A 78 -4.79 -13.97 -12.90
C ASN A 78 -4.72 -12.65 -12.10
N PRO A 79 -5.33 -12.58 -10.90
CA PRO A 79 -5.37 -11.36 -10.07
C PRO A 79 -3.97 -10.96 -9.57
N GLY A 80 -3.72 -9.65 -9.44
CA GLY A 80 -2.38 -9.13 -9.18
C GLY A 80 -2.11 -8.52 -7.81
N SER A 81 -3.02 -8.63 -6.83
CA SER A 81 -2.65 -8.28 -5.46
C SER A 81 -1.52 -9.19 -4.96
N GLU A 82 -0.56 -8.63 -4.23
CA GLU A 82 0.53 -9.41 -3.63
C GLU A 82 0.04 -10.13 -2.37
N HIS A 83 -0.71 -9.41 -1.53
CA HIS A 83 -1.39 -9.96 -0.35
C HIS A 83 -2.63 -10.75 -0.75
N VAL A 84 -3.00 -11.70 0.11
CA VAL A 84 -4.18 -12.54 -0.04
C VAL A 84 -5.10 -12.28 1.14
N LEU A 85 -6.39 -12.02 0.91
CA LEU A 85 -7.38 -11.82 1.98
C LEU A 85 -8.39 -12.97 1.95
N ASN A 86 -8.50 -13.71 3.06
CA ASN A 86 -9.40 -14.86 3.19
C ASN A 86 -9.28 -15.87 2.03
N GLY A 87 -8.04 -16.15 1.60
CA GLY A 87 -7.75 -17.06 0.49
C GLY A 87 -8.00 -16.49 -0.92
N ARG A 88 -8.42 -15.23 -1.04
CA ARG A 88 -8.67 -14.57 -2.34
C ARG A 88 -7.66 -13.45 -2.60
N ARG A 89 -7.11 -13.41 -3.81
CA ARG A 89 -6.37 -12.25 -4.33
C ARG A 89 -7.34 -11.25 -4.97
N SER A 90 -7.06 -9.96 -4.80
CA SER A 90 -7.78 -8.89 -5.47
C SER A 90 -7.18 -8.58 -6.85
N THR A 91 -7.95 -7.95 -7.73
CA THR A 91 -7.50 -7.60 -9.09
C THR A 91 -6.16 -6.84 -9.08
N ALA A 92 -6.00 -5.93 -8.13
CA ALA A 92 -4.78 -5.17 -7.94
C ALA A 92 -4.54 -4.82 -6.46
N GLU A 93 -3.33 -4.34 -6.17
CA GLU A 93 -2.94 -3.80 -4.87
C GLU A 93 -2.08 -2.55 -5.04
N ILE A 94 -2.38 -1.51 -4.27
CA ILE A 94 -1.60 -0.27 -4.22
C ILE A 94 -0.86 -0.20 -2.90
N HIS A 95 0.45 0.06 -2.95
CA HIS A 95 1.28 0.32 -1.79
C HIS A 95 1.64 1.79 -1.70
N PHE A 96 1.34 2.42 -0.56
CA PHE A 96 1.84 3.75 -0.21
C PHE A 96 2.99 3.60 0.78
N VAL A 97 4.21 3.94 0.36
CA VAL A 97 5.42 3.78 1.16
C VAL A 97 5.75 5.09 1.87
N HIS A 98 5.75 5.05 3.20
CA HIS A 98 6.04 6.19 4.04
C HIS A 98 7.33 5.98 4.81
N ARG A 99 8.14 7.03 4.87
CA ARG A 99 9.32 7.08 5.74
C ARG A 99 8.94 7.74 7.06
N ASN A 100 9.38 7.20 8.19
CA ASN A 100 9.26 7.86 9.47
C ASN A 100 10.04 9.19 9.48
N MET A 101 9.42 10.29 9.91
CA MET A 101 10.02 11.62 9.89
C MET A 101 11.17 11.79 10.89
N ARG A 102 11.37 10.85 11.81
CA ARG A 102 12.57 10.82 12.67
C ARG A 102 13.87 10.58 11.89
N TYR A 103 13.77 10.10 10.65
CA TYR A 103 14.88 9.82 9.75
C TYR A 103 14.88 10.77 8.57
N ALA A 104 16.07 11.25 8.19
CA ALA A 104 16.21 12.22 7.11
C ALA A 104 15.92 11.58 5.74
N THR A 105 16.32 10.32 5.55
CA THR A 105 16.23 9.64 4.25
C THR A 105 15.63 8.24 4.36
N VAL A 106 15.06 7.73 3.26
CA VAL A 106 14.55 6.35 3.21
C VAL A 106 15.67 5.36 3.55
N LYS A 107 16.86 5.58 3.00
CA LYS A 107 18.04 4.75 3.24
C LYS A 107 18.39 4.61 4.72
N GLU A 108 18.28 5.70 5.48
CA GLU A 108 18.54 5.70 6.91
C GLU A 108 17.45 4.95 7.70
N ALA A 109 16.19 5.11 7.27
CA ALA A 109 15.04 4.49 7.90
C ALA A 109 14.94 2.98 7.63
N LEU A 110 15.47 2.51 6.49
CA LEU A 110 15.46 1.09 6.13
C LEU A 110 16.16 0.24 7.19
N GLY A 111 15.51 -0.84 7.60
CA GLY A 111 16.01 -1.76 8.62
C GLY A 111 15.95 -1.22 10.05
N LYS A 112 15.39 -0.01 10.27
CA LYS A 112 15.14 0.51 11.61
C LYS A 112 13.73 0.11 12.10
N PRO A 113 13.56 -0.13 13.41
CA PRO A 113 12.22 -0.36 13.98
C PRO A 113 11.30 0.81 13.65
N ALA A 114 10.10 0.56 13.12
CA ALA A 114 9.18 1.62 12.69
C ALA A 114 9.81 2.66 11.72
N GLY A 115 10.84 2.28 10.95
CA GLY A 115 11.47 3.20 10.00
C GLY A 115 10.63 3.46 8.76
N ILE A 116 9.89 2.45 8.30
CA ILE A 116 9.00 2.50 7.14
C ILE A 116 7.63 1.99 7.54
N ALA A 117 6.59 2.66 7.06
CA ALA A 117 5.21 2.19 7.12
C ALA A 117 4.66 2.06 5.70
N VAL A 118 4.06 0.92 5.38
CA VAL A 118 3.41 0.69 4.08
C VAL A 118 1.93 0.53 4.30
N LEU A 119 1.12 1.34 3.62
CA LEU A 119 -0.32 1.14 3.55
C LEU A 119 -0.63 0.38 2.26
N GLY A 120 -1.16 -0.84 2.40
CA GLY A 120 -1.69 -1.63 1.29
C GLY A 120 -3.18 -1.37 1.08
N VAL A 121 -3.57 -1.14 -0.16
CA VAL A 121 -4.97 -0.96 -0.57
C VAL A 121 -5.29 -2.01 -1.62
N LEU A 122 -6.16 -2.95 -1.27
CA LEU A 122 -6.69 -3.94 -2.21
C LEU A 122 -7.74 -3.29 -3.11
N VAL A 123 -7.66 -3.54 -4.41
CA VAL A 123 -8.55 -2.98 -5.43
C VAL A 123 -9.18 -4.14 -6.20
N ASP A 124 -10.50 -4.18 -6.21
CA ASP A 124 -11.28 -5.11 -7.03
C ASP A 124 -12.10 -4.33 -8.06
N THR A 125 -12.30 -4.96 -9.21
CA THR A 125 -13.26 -4.44 -10.19
C THR A 125 -14.67 -4.61 -9.67
N LEU A 126 -15.46 -3.55 -9.73
CA LEU A 126 -16.89 -3.61 -9.46
C LEU A 126 -17.58 -4.16 -10.71
N ASP A 127 -17.68 -5.48 -10.85
CA ASP A 127 -18.58 -6.07 -11.82
C ASP A 127 -19.13 -7.43 -11.36
N ASP A 128 -20.44 -7.45 -11.13
CA ASP A 128 -21.29 -8.65 -11.20
C ASP A 128 -21.55 -9.06 -12.67
N ASN A 129 -20.97 -8.33 -13.64
CA ASN A 129 -20.93 -8.67 -15.06
C ASN A 129 -19.57 -9.24 -15.43
N ARG A 130 -19.47 -10.58 -15.44
CA ARG A 130 -18.30 -11.37 -15.86
C ARG A 130 -17.88 -11.22 -17.34
N GLU A 131 -18.08 -10.08 -17.98
CA GLU A 131 -17.81 -9.90 -19.42
C GLU A 131 -16.85 -8.76 -19.78
N VAL A 132 -16.32 -7.98 -18.84
CA VAL A 132 -15.43 -6.84 -19.21
C VAL A 132 -14.06 -6.90 -18.56
N ILE A 133 -13.39 -8.05 -18.66
CA ILE A 133 -11.92 -8.09 -18.85
C ILE A 133 -11.62 -9.19 -19.88
N ASP A 134 -12.22 -9.05 -21.07
CA ASP A 134 -11.71 -9.71 -22.28
C ASP A 134 -11.48 -8.64 -23.35
N ARG A 135 -10.33 -8.79 -24.01
CA ARG A 135 -9.87 -8.17 -25.27
C ARG A 135 -9.20 -6.80 -25.18
N ARG A 136 -7.87 -6.84 -25.07
CA ARG A 136 -6.97 -6.80 -26.24
C ARG A 136 -5.59 -7.35 -25.92
#